data_AF-A0AA38L6I5-F1
#
_entry.id   AF-A0AA38L6I5-F1
#
_cell.length_a   1.000
_cell.length_b   1.000
_cell.length_c   1.000
_cell.angle_alpha   90.00
_cell.angle_beta   90.00
_cell.angle_gamma   90.00
#
_symmetry.space_group_name_H-M   'P 1'
#
loop_
_entity.id
_entity.type
_entity.pdbx_description
1 polymer ?
#
loop_
_entity_poly.entity_id
_entity_poly.type
_entity_poly.pdbx_seq_one_letter_code
_entity_poly.pdbx_strand_id
1 'polypeptide(L)'
;PKFLDKFPNMTKRLRRPAVALVSTNGTWIKFMKLRLDRVLEGEFEAETREQVFESNPTELLFEKPESWTAPYPKYEYGWWKPFLPQQMG
;
A
#
# COMPACT_ATOMS: atom_id res chain seq x y z
N PRO A 1 0.71 9.24 -0.77
CA PRO A 1 0.03 9.55 -2.05
C PRO A 1 -0.41 11.02 -2.09
N LYS A 2 -0.10 11.74 -3.18
CA LYS A 2 -0.34 13.19 -3.26
C LYS A 2 -1.83 13.52 -3.43
N PHE A 3 -2.62 12.63 -4.04
CA PHE A 3 -4.07 12.82 -4.17
C PHE A 3 -4.79 13.01 -2.82
N LEU A 4 -4.20 12.58 -1.69
CA LEU A 4 -4.77 12.79 -0.35
C LEU A 4 -4.91 14.28 0.01
N ASP A 5 -4.18 15.18 -0.64
CA ASP A 5 -4.31 16.62 -0.44
C ASP A 5 -5.69 17.13 -0.88
N LYS A 6 -6.37 16.41 -1.78
CA LYS A 6 -7.77 16.68 -2.19
C LYS A 6 -8.80 16.21 -1.16
N PHE A 7 -8.39 15.45 -0.13
CA PHE A 7 -9.30 14.82 0.84
C PHE A 7 -8.98 15.21 2.29
N PRO A 8 -9.12 16.51 2.67
CA PRO A 8 -8.73 17.01 3.98
C PRO A 8 -9.48 16.34 5.15
N ASN A 9 -10.71 15.89 4.94
CA ASN A 9 -11.49 15.22 5.98
C ASN A 9 -11.00 13.79 6.26
N MET A 10 -10.51 13.08 5.23
CA MET A 10 -9.89 11.77 5.41
C MET A 10 -8.51 11.89 6.05
N THR A 11 -7.72 12.87 5.63
CA THR A 11 -6.35 13.04 6.14
C THR A 11 -6.28 13.38 7.62
N LYS A 12 -7.30 14.04 8.18
CA LYS A 12 -7.42 14.27 9.64
C LYS A 12 -7.46 12.97 10.46
N ARG A 13 -7.98 11.89 9.87
CA ARG A 13 -8.12 10.57 10.51
C ARG A 13 -6.92 9.64 10.22
N LEU A 14 -6.08 10.00 9.25
CA LEU A 14 -4.93 9.21 8.82
C LEU A 14 -3.68 9.61 9.60
N ARG A 15 -2.95 8.61 10.08
CA ARG A 15 -1.57 8.80 10.55
C ARG A 15 -0.65 8.92 9.34
N ARG A 16 0.41 9.73 9.47
CA ARG A 16 1.48 9.86 8.47
C ARG A 16 2.77 9.23 9.03
N PRO A 17 3.63 8.64 8.18
CA PRO A 17 3.50 8.51 6.72
C PRO A 17 2.39 7.53 6.31
N ALA A 18 1.72 7.81 5.18
CA ALA A 18 0.56 7.05 4.71
C ALA A 18 0.83 6.43 3.33
N VAL A 19 0.31 5.21 3.13
CA VAL A 19 0.33 4.49 1.85
C VAL A 19 -1.11 4.22 1.40
N ALA A 20 -1.34 4.11 0.10
CA ALA A 20 -2.64 3.74 -0.44
C ALA A 20 -2.49 2.62 -1.47
N LEU A 21 -3.43 1.67 -1.42
CA LEU A 21 -3.69 0.75 -2.51
C LEU A 21 -4.74 1.39 -3.43
N VAL A 22 -4.44 1.51 -4.72
CA VAL A 22 -5.35 2.11 -5.71
C VAL A 22 -5.62 1.10 -6.82
N SER A 23 -6.89 1.02 -7.25
CA SER A 23 -7.32 0.18 -8.36
C SER A 23 -8.58 0.76 -8.99
N THR A 24 -8.75 0.58 -10.29
CA THR A 24 -10.01 0.84 -11.00
C THR A 24 -11.03 -0.30 -10.82
N ASN A 25 -10.62 -1.44 -10.25
CA ASN A 25 -11.50 -2.56 -9.95
C ASN A 25 -12.08 -2.41 -8.53
N GLY A 26 -13.33 -1.94 -8.44
CA GLY A 26 -14.02 -1.77 -7.16
C GLY A 26 -14.19 -3.07 -6.37
N THR A 27 -14.38 -4.22 -7.03
CA THR A 27 -14.46 -5.53 -6.37
C THR A 27 -13.15 -5.88 -5.67
N TRP A 28 -12.01 -5.60 -6.32
CA TRP A 28 -10.70 -5.80 -5.72
C TRP A 28 -10.49 -4.89 -4.50
N ILE A 29 -10.86 -3.61 -4.57
CA ILE A 29 -10.76 -2.69 -3.42
C ILE A 29 -11.64 -3.17 -2.26
N LYS A 30 -12.89 -3.57 -2.52
CA LYS A 30 -13.78 -4.13 -1.47
C LYS A 30 -13.20 -5.38 -0.84
N PHE A 31 -12.65 -6.29 -1.65
CA PHE A 31 -11.98 -7.48 -1.15
C PHE A 31 -10.82 -7.11 -0.22
N MET A 32 -9.97 -6.17 -0.64
CA MET A 32 -8.84 -5.71 0.16
C MET A 32 -9.27 -4.97 1.43
N LYS A 33 -10.36 -4.21 1.38
CA LYS A 33 -10.95 -3.54 2.55
C LYS A 33 -11.39 -4.54 3.62
N LEU A 34 -11.92 -5.70 3.22
CA LEU A 34 -12.30 -6.77 4.15
C LEU A 34 -11.09 -7.50 4.76
N ARG A 35 -9.93 -7.49 4.09
CA ARG A 35 -8.72 -8.20 4.54
C ARG A 35 -7.72 -7.33 5.29
N LEU A 36 -7.71 -6.04 5.01
CA LEU A 36 -6.86 -5.08 5.71
C LEU A 36 -7.63 -4.49 6.89
N ASP A 37 -7.19 -4.80 8.11
CA ASP A 37 -7.77 -4.19 9.30
C ASP A 37 -7.40 -2.69 9.37
N ARG A 38 -8.32 -1.87 9.91
CA ARG A 38 -8.12 -0.43 10.19
C ARG A 38 -7.69 0.47 9.02
N VAL A 39 -8.05 0.15 7.78
CA VAL A 39 -7.83 1.05 6.63
C VAL A 39 -9.03 1.96 6.35
N LEU A 40 -8.80 3.12 5.72
CA LEU A 40 -9.85 3.95 5.13
C LEU A 40 -10.06 3.59 3.66
N GLU A 41 -11.30 3.68 3.19
CA GLU A 41 -11.68 3.48 1.79
C GLU A 41 -12.30 4.77 1.24
N GLY A 42 -12.08 5.03 -0.03
CA GLY A 42 -12.65 6.15 -0.77
C GLY A 42 -12.42 6.00 -2.26
N GLU A 43 -13.12 6.81 -3.04
CA GLU A 43 -13.07 6.81 -4.49
C GLU A 43 -12.81 8.23 -4.98
N PHE A 44 -12.14 8.36 -6.13
CA PHE A 44 -11.90 9.65 -6.75
C PHE A 44 -11.74 9.49 -8.26
N GLU A 45 -12.12 10.52 -8.99
CA GLU A 45 -11.87 10.63 -10.42
C GLU A 45 -10.52 11.32 -10.68
N ALA A 46 -9.80 10.81 -11.67
CA ALA A 46 -8.53 11.36 -12.11
C ALA A 46 -8.51 11.42 -13.63
N GLU A 47 -7.97 12.51 -14.17
CA GLU A 47 -7.88 12.74 -15.62
C GLU A 47 -6.76 11.89 -16.23
N THR A 48 -5.69 11.64 -15.46
CA THR A 48 -4.51 10.91 -15.92
C THR A 48 -4.03 9.90 -14.89
N ARG A 49 -3.33 8.87 -15.38
CA ARG A 49 -2.76 7.82 -14.54
C ARG A 49 -1.63 8.34 -13.66
N GLU A 50 -0.88 9.31 -14.17
CA GLU A 50 0.26 9.93 -13.49
C GLU A 50 -0.20 10.67 -12.24
N GLN A 51 -1.35 11.36 -12.31
CA GLN A 51 -1.95 12.04 -11.16
C GLN A 51 -2.30 11.05 -10.03
N VAL A 52 -2.73 9.83 -10.38
CA VAL A 52 -3.08 8.79 -9.41
C VAL A 52 -1.85 8.28 -8.67
N PHE A 53 -0.74 8.08 -9.39
CA PHE A 53 0.48 7.51 -8.83
C PHE A 53 1.45 8.56 -8.24
N GLU A 54 1.12 9.85 -8.36
CA GLU A 54 1.94 10.92 -7.79
C GLU A 54 2.09 10.75 -6.27
N SER A 55 3.34 10.80 -5.81
CA SER A 55 3.69 10.55 -4.40
C SER A 55 4.65 11.62 -3.90
N ASN A 56 4.53 11.96 -2.61
CA ASN A 56 5.54 12.72 -1.89
C ASN A 56 6.38 11.71 -1.11
N PRO A 57 7.52 11.26 -1.65
CA PRO A 57 8.32 10.22 -1.01
C PRO A 57 8.85 10.72 0.33
N THR A 58 8.92 9.81 1.29
CA THR A 58 9.59 10.03 2.56
C THR A 58 10.47 8.83 2.82
N GLU A 59 11.65 9.06 3.38
CA GLU A 59 12.55 7.99 3.74
C GLU A 59 12.00 7.27 4.98
N LEU A 60 11.76 5.97 4.84
CA LEU A 60 11.30 5.12 5.94
C LEU A 60 12.45 4.24 6.41
N LEU A 61 13.07 4.62 7.51
CA LEU A 61 14.12 3.84 8.16
C LEU A 61 13.46 2.92 9.18
N PHE A 62 13.44 1.62 8.90
CA PHE A 62 12.95 0.60 9.81
C PHE A 62 14.12 -0.14 10.45
N GLU A 63 14.15 -0.21 11.77
CA GLU A 63 15.16 -1.00 12.47
C GLU A 63 15.02 -2.49 12.12
N LYS A 64 16.17 -3.12 11.89
CA LYS A 64 16.25 -4.57 11.74
C LYS A 64 16.10 -5.19 13.14
N PRO A 65 15.23 -6.21 13.31
CA PRO A 65 15.10 -6.89 14.58
C PRO A 65 16.37 -7.72 14.81
N GLU A 66 16.80 -7.85 16.06
CA GLU A 66 18.00 -8.61 16.40
C GLU A 66 17.88 -10.09 16.00
N SER A 67 16.67 -10.65 16.05
CA SER A 67 16.36 -12.00 15.59
C SER A 67 15.28 -11.95 14.49
N TRP A 68 15.52 -12.72 13.43
CA TRP A 68 14.58 -12.88 12.33
C TRP A 68 14.35 -14.37 12.08
N THR A 69 13.12 -14.82 12.32
CA THR A 69 12.76 -16.25 12.29
C THR A 69 12.00 -16.66 11.02
N ALA A 70 11.59 -15.70 10.19
CA ALA A 70 10.83 -16.01 8.99
C ALA A 70 11.74 -16.51 7.86
N PRO A 71 11.26 -17.46 7.02
CA PRO A 71 12.06 -18.09 5.97
C PRO A 71 12.26 -17.20 4.72
N TYR A 72 12.00 -15.90 4.82
CA TYR A 72 12.13 -14.89 3.77
C TYR A 72 12.81 -13.64 4.35
N PRO A 73 13.59 -12.87 3.58
CA PRO A 73 14.26 -11.67 4.10
C PRO A 73 13.24 -10.64 4.62
N LYS A 74 13.55 -9.91 5.69
CA LYS A 74 12.62 -8.94 6.30
C LYS A 74 12.35 -7.76 5.38
N TYR A 75 11.25 -7.82 4.64
CA TYR A 75 10.72 -6.73 3.79
C TYR A 75 11.73 -6.13 2.79
N GLU A 76 12.86 -6.79 2.56
CA GLU A 76 13.84 -6.39 1.56
C GLU A 76 13.30 -6.69 0.16
N TYR A 77 13.78 -5.95 -0.85
CA TYR A 77 13.34 -6.15 -2.22
C TYR A 77 13.43 -7.64 -2.62
N GLY A 78 12.30 -8.21 -3.06
CA GLY A 78 12.19 -9.62 -3.43
C GLY A 78 11.79 -10.58 -2.29
N TRP A 79 11.50 -10.08 -1.08
CA TRP A 79 11.01 -10.92 0.04
C TRP A 79 9.75 -11.72 -0.30
N TRP A 80 8.94 -11.24 -1.25
CA TRP A 80 7.68 -11.86 -1.66
C TRP A 80 7.86 -13.03 -2.64
N LYS A 81 9.06 -13.23 -3.21
CA LYS A 81 9.31 -14.27 -4.23
C LYS A 81 8.89 -15.68 -3.81
N PRO A 82 9.12 -16.14 -2.56
CA PRO A 82 8.69 -17.47 -2.12
C PRO A 82 7.17 -17.70 -2.13
N PHE A 83 6.38 -16.63 -2.14
CA PHE A 83 4.91 -16.69 -2.17
C PHE A 83 4.33 -16.61 -3.59
N LEU A 84 5.16 -16.41 -4.60
CA LEU A 84 4.70 -16.47 -5.98
C LEU A 84 4.31 -17.91 -6.31
N PRO A 85 3.20 -18.13 -7.03
CA PRO A 85 2.81 -19.47 -7.47
C PRO A 85 3.96 -20.08 -8.27
N GLN A 86 4.32 -21.32 -7.94
CA GLN A 86 5.30 -22.07 -8.74
C GLN A 86 4.73 -22.22 -10.15
N GLN A 87 5.50 -21.86 -11.17
CA GLN A 87 5.15 -22.20 -12.53
C GLN A 87 5.17 -23.73 -12.63
N MET A 88 3.98 -24.35 -12.70
CA MET A 88 3.88 -25.76 -13.09
C MET A 88 4.43 -25.86 -14.51
N GLY A 89 5.57 -26.51 -14.65
CA GLY A 89 6.13 -26.92 -15.94
C GLY A 89 5.41 -28.13 -16.51
#